data_AF-A0A7R9IUG0-F1
#
_entry.id   AF-A0A7R9IUG0-F1
#
_cell.length_a   1.000
_cell.length_b   1.000
_cell.length_c   1.000
_cell.angle_alpha   90.00
_cell.angle_beta   90.00
_cell.angle_gamma   90.00
#
_symmetry.space_group_name_H-M   'P 1'
#
loop_
_entity.id
_entity.type
_entity.pdbx_description
1 polymer ?
#
loop_
_entity_poly.entity_id
_entity_poly.type
_entity_poly.pdbx_seq_one_letter_code
_entity_poly.pdbx_strand_id
1 'polypeptide(L)' 'MDKENMNELTRLAPPGSKAKNLLLGSFDPEGDTIIRDPYYDDDDVGFEKCYQQCERSCTAFLDSVE' A
#
# COMPACT_ATOMS: atom_id res chain seq x y z
N MET A 1 -5.29 -1.31 -0.94
CA MET A 1 -4.10 -0.50 -0.57
C MET A 1 -3.86 0.44 -1.73
N ASP A 2 -4.65 1.50 -1.76
CA ASP A 2 -4.99 2.23 -2.98
C ASP A 2 -5.48 3.65 -2.65
N LYS A 3 -5.99 4.34 -3.67
CA LYS A 3 -6.46 5.72 -3.55
C LYS A 3 -7.69 5.86 -2.66
N GLU A 4 -8.57 4.86 -2.60
CA GLU A 4 -9.78 4.92 -1.76
C GLU A 4 -9.38 4.88 -0.28
N ASN A 5 -8.43 4.00 0.07
CA ASN A 5 -7.89 3.98 1.43
C ASN A 5 -7.24 5.32 1.80
N MET A 6 -6.48 5.92 0.89
CA MET A 6 -5.81 7.22 1.12
C MET A 6 -6.81 8.37 1.30
N ASN A 7 -7.89 8.37 0.52
CA ASN A 7 -8.97 9.34 0.68
C ASN A 7 -9.63 9.23 2.05
N GLU A 8 -9.91 8.00 2.49
CA GLU A 8 -10.52 7.75 3.79
C GLU A 8 -9.59 8.11 4.95
N LEU A 9 -8.31 7.74 4.88
CA LEU A 9 -7.29 8.15 5.87
C LEU A 9 -7.16 9.67 5.96
N THR A 10 -7.22 10.37 4.83
CA THR A 10 -7.16 11.84 4.79
C THR A 10 -8.42 12.46 5.38
N ARG A 11 -9.59 11.88 5.12
CA ARG A 11 -10.88 12.33 5.68
C ARG A 11 -10.94 12.14 7.19
N LEU A 12 -10.38 11.04 7.70
CA LEU A 12 -10.40 10.68 9.12
C LEU A 12 -9.28 11.34 9.95
N ALA A 13 -8.23 11.86 9.31
CA ALA A 13 -7.09 12.47 9.99
C ALA A 13 -7.51 13.70 10.83
N PRO A 14 -7.31 13.68 12.17
CA PRO A 14 -7.61 14.84 13.00
C PRO A 14 -6.69 16.02 12.66
N PRO A 15 -7.17 17.27 12.82
CA PRO A 15 -6.31 18.45 12.70
C PRO A 15 -5.11 18.38 13.65
N GLY A 16 -3.91 18.63 13.13
CA GLY A 16 -2.67 18.59 13.91
C GLY A 16 -2.14 17.17 14.23
N SER A 17 -2.74 16.13 13.63
CA SER A 17 -2.18 14.77 13.72
C SER A 17 -0.75 14.72 13.14
N LYS A 18 0.11 13.92 13.77
CA LYS A 18 1.55 13.81 13.43
C LYS A 18 1.84 12.71 12.41
N ALA A 19 0.93 11.74 12.26
CA ALA A 19 1.10 10.63 11.34
C ALA A 19 1.10 11.13 9.89
N LYS A 20 1.96 10.54 9.06
CA LYS A 20 1.98 10.80 7.62
C LYS A 20 1.22 9.67 6.92
N ASN A 21 0.21 10.02 6.14
CA ASN A 21 -0.48 9.06 5.30
C ASN A 21 0.37 8.84 4.04
N LEU A 22 0.82 7.61 3.83
CA LEU A 22 1.62 7.19 2.67
C LEU A 22 0.98 5.96 2.04
N LEU A 23 1.11 5.83 0.72
CA LEU A 23 0.62 4.68 -0.02
C LEU A 23 1.72 3.62 -0.09
N LEU A 24 1.48 2.40 0.43
CA LEU A 24 2.52 1.37 0.49
C LEU A 24 3.17 1.09 -0.88
N GLY A 25 2.35 0.92 -1.93
CA GLY A 25 2.86 0.65 -3.27
C GLY A 25 3.72 1.78 -3.86
N SER A 26 3.74 2.99 -3.29
CA SER A 26 4.67 4.04 -3.76
C SER A 26 6.13 3.71 -3.48
N PHE A 27 6.39 2.70 -2.65
CA PHE A 27 7.72 2.17 -2.37
C PHE A 27 8.06 0.94 -3.23
N ASP A 28 7.15 0.42 -4.06
CA ASP A 28 7.48 -0.68 -4.97
C ASP A 28 8.53 -0.21 -6.00
N PRO A 29 9.75 -0.80 -6.03
CA PRO A 29 10.78 -0.45 -7.02
C PRO A 29 10.36 -0.72 -8.46
N GLU A 30 9.35 -1.56 -8.69
CA GLU A 30 8.80 -1.84 -10.02
C GLU A 30 7.75 -0.80 -10.45
N GLY A 31 7.37 0.13 -9.56
CA GLY A 31 6.39 1.19 -9.83
C GLY A 31 4.92 0.76 -9.77
N ASP A 32 4.62 -0.48 -9.37
CA ASP A 32 3.25 -0.96 -9.19
C ASP A 32 2.63 -0.38 -7.92
N THR A 33 2.07 0.82 -8.06
CA THR A 33 1.67 1.65 -6.93
C THR A 33 0.36 1.20 -6.26
N ILE A 34 -0.50 0.48 -6.99
CA ILE A 34 -1.82 0.09 -6.50
C ILE A 34 -1.82 -1.40 -6.16
N ILE A 35 -1.94 -1.69 -4.87
CA ILE A 35 -2.15 -3.05 -4.39
C ILE A 35 -3.66 -3.32 -4.41
N ARG A 36 -4.09 -3.98 -5.49
CA ARG A 36 -5.49 -4.32 -5.80
C ARG A 36 -6.02 -5.30 -4.75
N ASP A 37 -7.25 -5.06 -4.30
CA ASP A 37 -7.95 -5.95 -3.37
C ASP A 37 -8.32 -7.29 -4.06
N PRO A 38 -7.74 -8.43 -3.65
CA PRO A 38 -8.00 -9.73 -4.26
C PRO A 38 -9.27 -10.42 -3.73
N TYR A 39 -10.03 -9.80 -2.82
CA TYR A 39 -11.13 -10.45 -2.08
C TYR A 39 -12.21 -11.12 -2.95
N TYR A 40 -12.46 -10.59 -4.15
CA TYR A 40 -13.47 -11.11 -5.09
C TYR A 40 -12.89 -11.97 -6.21
N ASP A 41 -11.61 -12.38 -6.12
CA ASP A 41 -11.04 -13.33 -7.08
C ASP A 41 -11.56 -14.74 -6.84
N ASP A 42 -11.72 -15.49 -7.93
CA ASP A 42 -12.15 -16.89 -7.89
C ASP A 42 -11.01 -17.85 -7.46
N ASP A 43 -9.76 -17.38 -7.50
CA ASP A 43 -8.54 -18.12 -7.16
C ASP A 43 -7.59 -17.31 -6.27
N ASP A 44 -6.40 -17.86 -5.99
CA ASP A 44 -5.40 -17.28 -5.11
C ASP A 44 -4.35 -16.41 -5.84
N VAL A 45 -4.43 -16.27 -7.16
CA VAL A 45 -3.42 -15.55 -7.97
C VAL A 45 -3.35 -14.08 -7.56
N GLY A 46 -4.49 -13.46 -7.25
CA GLY A 46 -4.54 -12.08 -6.75
C GLY A 46 -3.88 -11.90 -5.39
N PHE A 47 -3.99 -12.91 -4.51
CA PHE A 47 -3.35 -12.89 -3.20
C PHE A 47 -1.83 -13.05 -3.31
N GLU A 48 -1.33 -13.95 -4.16
CA GLU A 48 0.11 -14.09 -4.41
C GLU A 48 0.70 -12.81 -4.99
N LYS A 49 0.02 -12.17 -5.95
CA LYS A 49 0.45 -10.87 -6.49
C LYS A 49 0.51 -9.81 -5.39
N CYS A 50 -0.53 -9.72 -4.55
CA CYS A 50 -0.59 -8.79 -3.42
C CYS A 50 0.58 -9.00 -2.45
N TYR A 51 0.90 -10.27 -2.12
CA TYR A 51 2.04 -10.63 -1.27
C TYR A 51 3.37 -10.15 -1.85
N GLN A 52 3.66 -10.45 -3.12
CA GLN A 52 4.91 -10.04 -3.77
C GLN A 52 5.09 -8.53 -3.81
N GLN A 53 4.02 -7.78 -4.11
CA GLN A 53 4.05 -6.32 -4.07
C GLN A 53 4.35 -5.82 -2.65
N CYS A 54 3.68 -6.38 -1.63
CA CYS A 54 3.91 -5.98 -0.24
C CYS A 54 5.35 -6.26 0.19
N GLU A 55 5.91 -7.41 -0.17
CA GLU A 55 7.28 -7.77 0.17
C GLU A 55 8.29 -6.75 -0.39
N ARG A 56 8.19 -6.43 -1.68
CA ARG A 56 9.07 -5.44 -2.32
C ARG A 56 8.90 -4.06 -1.73
N SER A 57 7.66 -3.58 -1.60
CA SER A 57 7.37 -2.26 -1.05
C SER A 57 7.83 -2.11 0.40
N CYS A 58 7.61 -3.11 1.25
CA CYS A 58 8.04 -3.09 2.65
C CYS A 58 9.57 -3.08 2.75
N THR A 59 10.26 -3.90 1.95
CA THR A 59 11.72 -3.94 1.92
C THR A 59 12.30 -2.58 1.53
N ALA A 60 11.83 -2.01 0.41
CA ALA A 60 12.28 -0.70 -0.06
C ALA A 60 11.92 0.45 0.89
N PHE A 61 10.78 0.36 1.59
CA PHE A 61 10.43 1.32 2.63
C PHE A 61 11.40 1.27 3.80
N LEU A 62 11.73 0.07 4.29
CA LEU A 62 12.69 -0.11 5.39
C LEU A 62 14.06 0.45 5.01
N ASP A 63 14.56 0.13 3.80
CA ASP A 63 15.83 0.67 3.28
C ASP A 63 15.83 2.21 3.18
N SER A 64 14.65 2.84 3.00
CA SER A 64 14.53 4.29 2.88
C SER A 64 14.52 5.05 4.22
N VAL A 65 14.35 4.33 5.34
CA VAL A 65 14.26 4.91 6.69
C VAL A 65 15.44 4.54 7.60
N GLU A 66 16.31 3.64 7.15
CA GLU A 66 17.64 3.40 7.73
C GLU A 66 18.62 4.55 7.40
#